data_AF-A0A1J3FEA4-F1
#
_entry.id   AF-A0A1J3FEA4-F1
#
_cell.length_a   1.000
_cell.length_b   1.000
_cell.length_c   1.000
_cell.angle_alpha   90.00
_cell.angle_beta   90.00
_cell.angle_gamma   90.00
#
_symmetry.space_group_name_H-M   'P 1'
#
loop_
_entity.id
_entity.type
_entity.pdbx_description
1 polymer ?
#
loop_
_entity_poly.entity_id
_entity_poly.type
_entity_poly.pdbx_seq_one_letter_code
_entity_poly.pdbx_strand_id
1 'polypeptide(L)' 'SVLYVCLGSICNLPLAQLKELGLGLEESKRPFIWVIRGWEKYKELGEWISESGFEERIKDRGLIIRGWSPQMIILS' A
#
# COMPACT_ATOMS: atom_id res chain seq x y z
N SER A 1 2.14 10.74 -13.96
CA SER A 1 2.24 11.09 -12.53
C SER A 1 1.97 9.83 -11.70
N VAL A 2 2.44 9.79 -10.45
CA VAL A 2 2.32 8.65 -9.52
C VAL A 2 1.69 9.15 -8.22
N LEU A 3 0.73 8.42 -7.68
CA LEU A 3 0.15 8.72 -6.36
C LEU A 3 1.03 8.12 -5.25
N TYR A 4 1.55 8.96 -4.36
CA TYR A 4 2.26 8.50 -3.18
C TYR A 4 1.30 8.43 -1.98
N VAL A 5 1.08 7.23 -1.45
CA VAL A 5 0.19 6.95 -0.32
C VAL A 5 1.01 6.52 0.88
N CYS A 6 1.19 7.44 1.83
CA CYS A 6 1.92 7.20 3.07
C CYS A 6 1.26 7.93 4.22
N LEU A 7 0.81 7.20 5.25
CA LEU A 7 0.15 7.77 6.43
C LEU A 7 1.12 8.11 7.58
N GLY A 8 2.41 8.20 7.26
CA GLY A 8 3.46 8.56 8.21
C GLY A 8 3.66 7.51 9.30
N SER A 9 4.18 7.94 10.45
CA SER A 9 4.59 7.06 11.55
C SER A 9 3.55 6.87 12.65
N ILE A 10 2.56 7.76 12.74
CA ILE A 10 1.63 7.83 13.88
C ILE A 10 0.28 7.19 13.54
N CYS A 11 -0.17 7.33 12.30
CA CYS A 11 -1.50 6.87 11.90
C CYS A 11 -1.49 5.38 11.56
N ASN A 12 -2.27 4.59 12.29
CA ASN A 12 -2.55 3.19 11.99
C ASN A 12 -4.02 3.06 11.60
N LEU A 13 -4.30 2.42 10.46
CA LEU A 13 -5.66 2.14 10.04
C LEU A 13 -6.12 0.76 10.52
N PRO A 14 -7.41 0.57 10.78
CA PRO A 14 -8.01 -0.76 10.93
C PRO A 14 -7.79 -1.59 9.66
N LEU A 15 -7.69 -2.91 9.81
CA LEU A 15 -7.45 -3.83 8.69
C LEU A 15 -8.47 -3.65 7.56
N ALA A 16 -9.76 -3.49 7.89
CA ALA A 16 -10.81 -3.27 6.92
C ALA A 16 -10.54 -2.04 6.04
N GLN A 17 -10.09 -0.93 6.63
CA GLN A 17 -9.77 0.28 5.86
C GLN A 17 -8.50 0.12 5.01
N LEU A 18 -7.51 -0.66 5.46
CA LEU A 18 -6.34 -0.96 4.63
C LEU A 18 -6.72 -1.78 3.40
N LYS A 19 -7.61 -2.77 3.55
CA LYS A 19 -8.12 -3.56 2.43
C LYS A 19 -8.88 -2.68 1.44
N GLU A 20 -9.81 -1.85 1.92
CA GLU A 20 -10.56 -0.91 1.06
C GLU A 20 -9.64 0.09 0.37
N LEU A 21 -8.61 0.61 1.05
CA LEU A 21 -7.61 1.48 0.43
C LEU A 21 -6.87 0.77 -0.70
N GLY A 22 -6.42 -0.47 -0.48
CA GLY A 22 -5.76 -1.29 -1.51
C GLY A 22 -6.66 -1.51 -2.73
N LEU A 23 -7.92 -1.92 -2.50
CA LEU A 23 -8.91 -2.12 -3.57
C LEU A 23 -9.21 -0.81 -4.33
N GLY A 24 -9.35 0.31 -3.62
CA GLY A 24 -9.54 1.62 -4.25
C GLY A 24 -8.35 2.05 -5.10
N LEU A 25 -7.12 1.78 -4.65
CA LEU A 25 -5.91 2.04 -5.44
C LEU A 25 -5.88 1.18 -6.70
N GLU A 26 -6.22 -0.10 -6.58
CA GLU A 26 -6.33 -1.01 -7.72
C GLU A 26 -7.34 -0.51 -8.78
N GLU A 27 -8.55 -0.16 -8.35
CA GLU A 27 -9.65 0.29 -9.21
C GLU A 27 -9.40 1.67 -9.82
N SER A 28 -8.57 2.51 -9.17
CA SER A 28 -8.21 3.83 -9.68
C SER A 28 -7.52 3.78 -11.05
N LYS A 29 -6.89 2.65 -11.40
CA LYS A 29 -6.07 2.46 -12.62
C LYS A 29 -4.97 3.51 -12.78
N ARG A 30 -4.58 4.18 -11.70
CA ARG A 30 -3.46 5.13 -11.66
C ARG A 30 -2.20 4.46 -11.11
N PRO A 31 -1.00 4.86 -11.56
CA PRO A 31 0.22 4.43 -10.92
C PRO A 31 0.30 4.92 -9.46
N PHE A 32 0.73 4.08 -8.54
CA PHE A 32 0.83 4.43 -7.12
C PHE A 32 2.01 3.75 -6.40
N ILE A 33 2.44 4.39 -5.31
CA ILE A 33 3.33 3.82 -4.29
C ILE A 33 2.54 3.80 -2.99
N TRP A 34 2.34 2.63 -2.40
CA TRP A 34 1.64 2.46 -1.14
C TRP A 34 2.59 1.99 -0.05
N VAL A 35 2.82 2.85 0.95
CA VAL A 35 3.69 2.58 2.09
C VAL A 35 2.86 2.02 3.24
N ILE A 36 3.16 0.80 3.64
CA ILE A 36 2.51 0.12 4.77
C ILE A 36 3.55 0.01 5.89
N ARG A 37 3.47 0.96 6.83
CA ARG A 37 4.27 0.98 8.06
C ARG A 37 3.78 -0.11 9.02
N GLY A 38 4.70 -0.71 9.77
CA GLY A 38 4.37 -1.74 10.76
C GLY A 38 3.76 -2.99 10.14
N TRP A 39 4.21 -3.37 8.94
CA TRP A 39 3.72 -4.53 8.18
C TRP A 39 3.63 -5.80 9.03
N GLU A 40 4.57 -6.01 9.93
CA GLU A 40 4.62 -7.12 10.88
C GLU A 40 3.39 -7.20 11.81
N LYS A 41 2.69 -6.07 12.04
CA LYS A 41 1.46 -6.01 12.84
C LYS A 41 0.22 -6.39 12.04
N TYR A 42 0.32 -6.45 10.71
CA TYR A 42 -0.78 -6.67 9.78
C TYR A 42 -0.65 -8.03 9.09
N LYS A 43 -0.49 -9.11 9.87
CA LYS A 43 -0.37 -10.48 9.33
C LYS A 43 -1.51 -10.83 8.39
N GLU A 44 -2.74 -10.54 8.80
CA GLU A 44 -3.96 -10.78 8.00
C GLU A 44 -4.02 -9.94 6.71
N LEU A 45 -3.35 -8.78 6.65
CA LEU A 45 -3.24 -8.00 5.41
C LEU A 45 -2.27 -8.69 4.43
N GLY A 46 -1.17 -9.23 4.95
CA GLY A 46 -0.20 -9.99 4.15
C GLY A 46 -0.82 -11.27 3.58
N GLU A 47 -1.58 -12.00 4.40
CA GLU A 47 -2.36 -13.18 3.96
C GLU A 47 -3.35 -12.77 2.85
N TRP A 48 -4.14 -11.72 3.06
CA TRP A 48 -5.06 -11.21 2.05
C TRP A 48 -4.36 -10.80 0.75
N ILE A 49 -3.23 -10.08 0.81
CA ILE A 49 -2.45 -9.68 -0.39
C ILE A 49 -2.00 -10.92 -1.18
N SER A 50 -1.50 -11.95 -0.47
CA SER A 50 -1.01 -13.19 -1.09
C SER A 50 -2.13 -14.03 -1.68
N GLU A 51 -3.20 -14.29 -0.92
CA GLU A 51 -4.30 -15.17 -1.32
C GLU A 51 -5.17 -14.55 -2.41
N SER A 52 -5.39 -13.24 -2.35
CA SER A 52 -6.17 -12.56 -3.38
C SER A 52 -5.42 -12.43 -4.69
N GLY A 53 -4.09 -12.52 -4.71
CA GLY A 53 -3.27 -12.20 -5.89
C GLY A 53 -3.17 -10.69 -6.16
N PHE A 54 -3.34 -9.85 -5.13
CA PHE A 54 -3.36 -8.39 -5.27
C PHE A 54 -2.11 -7.83 -5.95
N GLU A 55 -0.91 -8.26 -5.52
CA GLU A 55 0.36 -7.79 -6.09
C GLU A 55 0.50 -8.13 -7.58
N GLU A 56 -0.07 -9.24 -8.05
CA GLU A 56 -0.05 -9.60 -9.47
C GLU A 56 -0.96 -8.68 -10.30
N ARG A 57 -2.12 -8.28 -9.76
CA ARG A 57 -3.07 -7.40 -10.46
C ARG A 57 -2.59 -5.95 -10.57
N ILE A 58 -1.72 -5.52 -9.67
CA ILE A 58 -1.16 -4.16 -9.64
C ILE A 58 0.28 -4.10 -10.18
N LYS A 59 0.88 -5.21 -10.61
CA LYS A 59 2.32 -5.32 -10.93
C LYS A 59 2.88 -4.28 -11.93
N ASP A 60 2.01 -3.76 -12.80
CA ASP A 60 2.36 -2.81 -13.85
C ASP A 60 2.28 -1.34 -13.40
N ARG A 61 1.62 -1.08 -12.27
CA ARG A 61 1.26 0.29 -11.85
C ARG A 61 1.44 0.56 -10.34
N GLY A 62 1.53 -0.46 -9.51
CA GLY A 62 1.59 -0.34 -8.06
C GLY A 62 2.92 -0.83 -7.50
N LEU A 63 3.42 -0.12 -6.49
CA LEU A 63 4.54 -0.55 -5.67
C LEU A 63 4.12 -0.52 -4.20
N ILE A 64 4.30 -1.63 -3.48
CA ILE A 64 4.08 -1.70 -2.03
C ILE A 64 5.43 -1.62 -1.32
N ILE A 65 5.58 -0.63 -0.43
CA ILE A 65 6.73 -0.53 0.47
C ILE A 65 6.31 -1.00 1.85
N ARG A 66 6.87 -2.12 2.30
CA ARG A 66 6.62 -2.70 3.62
C ARG A 66 7.65 -2.12 4.61
N GLY A 67 7.24 -1.14 5.40
CA GLY A 67 8.13 -0.44 6.34
C GLY A 67 8.27 1.05 6.07
N TRP A 68 9.50 1.56 6.06
CA TRP A 68 9.77 2.99 5.87
C TRP A 68 10.13 3.32 4.41
N SER A 69 9.72 4.50 3.95
CA SER A 69 10.03 5.03 2.62
C SER A 69 10.83 6.34 2.72
N PRO A 70 11.76 6.61 1.79
CA PRO A 70 12.46 7.89 1.70
C PRO A 70 11.56 8.98 1.13
N GLN A 71 10.62 9.47 1.96
CA GLN A 71 9.55 10.38 1.54
C GLN A 71 10.05 11.64 0.80
N MET A 72 11.16 12.24 1.22
CA MET A 72 11.71 13.43 0.56
C MET A 72 12.18 13.16 -0.86
N ILE A 73 12.69 11.96 -1.14
CA ILE A 73 13.15 11.55 -2.48
C ILE A 73 11.95 11.22 -3.37
N ILE A 74 10.87 10.67 -2.81
CA ILE A 74 9.66 10.32 -3.57
C ILE A 74 8.86 11.56 -3.96
N LEU A 75 8.90 12.62 -3.14
CA LEU A 75 8.14 13.86 -3.35
C LEU A 75 8.88 14.96 -4.10
N SER A 76 10.19 14.81 -4.34
CA SER A 76 11.00 15.72 -5.15
C SER A 76 10.82 15.48 -6.64
#